data_AF-A0A0G1VS56-F1
#
_entry.id   AF-A0A0G1VS56-F1
#
_cell.length_a   1.000
_cell.length_b   1.000
_cell.length_c   1.000
_cell.angle_alpha   90.00
_cell.angle_beta   90.00
_cell.angle_gamma   90.00
#
_symmetry.space_group_name_H-M   'P 1'
#
loop_
_entity.id
_entity.type
_entity.pdbx_description
1 polymer ?
#
loop_
_entity_poly.entity_id
_entity_poly.type
_entity_poly.pdbx_seq_one_letter_code
_entity_poly.pdbx_strand_id
1 'polypeptide(L)'
;MKSNFFIGGIFLALVGAFLLYFNWAVSAPRRGEAVAAKPAAAPYHRATSLDRDRFEEFFSAAAPGAAVGEPVASAVVPHHLAAAAPLAVFFEMMKGQKPPVVVLLGPNHKQAGRDSIVTSEYEWKTPYGNISPASAVIQKLVVQKVVAVNETVIDPEWSVGALVPFIKRTWPSATLVPLIVKDRTPAAILEQLAQTLAGTLPPGSLVLVSVDFSHYLPYFVADFHDILSENILATGDSTRLNKAEIDSIPSLYFLFSYNRLRGAQKWHEVSRTNSAALANHPEWGKTTSHLVSYYTAGDPAPDTVITIQFFGDIMLDRNVAKAMGARGFDYLLEKIRGQENRFFSGVDFFMANLEGAFAPSRVQTSKEIAFQFDPTLARELKKFGFDAATIANNHVYDMGRKNVAFTKQTLAEAGVSYCGDQLAEGAEYNLVAGRELGLLEPVAFVCLETVTHVINKNNLAAAIADARQKARYVIVQAHGGAEYRRASTKAQQELYHWLIDQGATAVIGHHPHVVEEIEIYHGKPIFYSLGNFIFDQYFSKDTQEGLSVGLVLKDGAVSGARLFPFFGVRSQVQLMTGERRDEFMKWMSENSRLDGRTIEDGKIAL
;
A
#
# COMPACT_ATOMS: atom_id res chain seq x y z
N MET A 1 -28.33 26.19 -47.81
CA MET A 1 -27.19 27.11 -47.61
C MET A 1 -26.19 26.42 -46.69
N LYS A 2 -24.91 26.58 -47.01
CA LYS A 2 -23.73 25.82 -46.54
C LYS A 2 -23.57 25.77 -45.01
N SER A 3 -23.19 24.61 -44.48
CA SER A 3 -21.95 24.43 -43.69
C SER A 3 -21.74 22.95 -43.31
N ASN A 4 -20.77 22.31 -43.98
CA ASN A 4 -20.11 21.09 -43.52
C ASN A 4 -19.16 21.45 -42.37
N PHE A 5 -19.12 20.63 -41.31
CA PHE A 5 -17.97 20.58 -40.41
C PHE A 5 -17.52 19.13 -40.22
N PHE A 6 -16.23 18.96 -40.49
CA PHE A 6 -15.39 17.78 -40.36
C PHE A 6 -15.48 17.18 -38.95
N ILE A 7 -15.97 15.95 -38.83
CA ILE A 7 -15.69 15.05 -37.71
C ILE A 7 -15.29 13.72 -38.34
N GLY A 8 -13.98 13.49 -38.44
CA GLY A 8 -13.44 12.30 -39.10
C GLY A 8 -11.93 12.43 -39.28
N GLY A 9 -11.17 12.36 -38.18
CA GLY A 9 -9.72 12.43 -38.24
C GLY A 9 -8.96 12.19 -36.94
N ILE A 10 -9.58 12.35 -35.77
CA ILE A 10 -8.88 12.26 -34.46
C ILE A 10 -9.17 10.94 -33.73
N PHE A 11 -10.16 10.17 -34.16
CA PHE A 11 -10.63 8.98 -33.40
C PHE A 11 -9.90 7.66 -33.71
N LEU A 12 -9.04 7.60 -34.75
CA LEU A 12 -8.31 6.37 -35.12
C LEU A 12 -6.82 6.35 -34.74
N ALA A 13 -6.22 7.48 -34.33
CA ALA A 13 -4.80 7.53 -34.00
C ALA A 13 -4.49 7.04 -32.57
N LEU A 14 -5.42 7.19 -31.62
CA LEU A 14 -5.22 6.80 -30.22
C LEU A 14 -5.53 5.33 -29.93
N VAL A 15 -6.37 4.68 -30.74
CA VAL A 15 -6.68 3.25 -30.61
C VAL A 15 -5.59 2.35 -31.23
N GLY A 16 -4.87 2.85 -32.24
CA GLY A 16 -3.80 2.11 -32.92
C GLY A 16 -2.49 2.01 -32.11
N ALA A 17 -2.21 2.98 -31.22
CA ALA A 17 -0.99 3.00 -30.41
C ALA A 17 -1.05 2.04 -29.20
N PHE A 18 -2.25 1.69 -28.73
CA PHE A 18 -2.43 0.87 -27.53
C PHE A 18 -2.33 -0.65 -27.82
N LEU A 19 -2.70 -1.09 -29.03
CA LEU A 19 -2.62 -2.49 -29.46
C LEU A 19 -1.21 -2.98 -29.83
N LEU A 20 -0.25 -2.07 -30.03
CA LEU A 20 1.13 -2.43 -30.37
C LEU A 20 2.02 -2.68 -29.14
N TYR A 21 1.64 -2.24 -27.95
CA TYR A 21 2.43 -2.45 -26.73
C TYR A 21 2.25 -3.87 -26.14
N PHE A 22 1.08 -4.49 -26.34
CA PHE A 22 0.78 -5.82 -25.80
C PHE A 22 1.25 -7.01 -26.65
N ASN A 23 1.61 -6.77 -27.93
CA ASN A 23 1.97 -7.85 -28.85
C ASN A 23 3.49 -8.10 -29.01
N TRP A 24 4.34 -7.40 -28.25
CA TRP A 24 5.80 -7.60 -28.28
C TRP A 24 6.36 -8.41 -27.10
N ALA A 25 5.47 -9.01 -26.29
CA ALA A 25 5.83 -9.82 -25.13
C ALA A 25 5.45 -11.30 -25.28
N VAL A 26 5.32 -11.87 -26.49
CA VAL A 26 5.29 -13.33 -26.69
C VAL A 26 5.90 -13.72 -28.03
N SER A 27 7.22 -13.94 -28.06
CA SER A 27 7.82 -14.87 -29.02
C SER A 27 9.12 -15.44 -28.43
N ALA A 28 9.02 -16.65 -27.88
CA ALA A 28 10.19 -17.43 -27.50
C ALA A 28 10.98 -17.83 -28.77
N PRO A 29 12.31 -17.70 -28.80
CA PRO A 29 13.08 -18.19 -29.93
C PRO A 29 13.04 -19.72 -29.98
N ARG A 30 12.73 -20.28 -31.15
CA ARG A 30 12.88 -21.70 -31.44
C ARG A 30 14.37 -22.07 -31.32
N ARG A 31 14.65 -23.16 -30.60
CA ARG A 31 16.01 -23.72 -30.47
C ARG A 31 16.51 -24.19 -31.84
N GLY A 32 17.72 -23.75 -32.20
CA GLY A 32 18.54 -24.46 -33.18
C GLY A 32 18.93 -23.69 -34.44
N GLU A 33 19.46 -22.48 -34.32
CA GLU A 33 20.31 -21.89 -35.37
C GLU A 33 21.52 -21.21 -34.72
N ALA A 34 22.72 -21.54 -35.21
CA ALA A 34 23.96 -20.93 -34.77
C ALA A 34 23.97 -19.46 -35.22
N VAL A 35 23.69 -18.55 -34.30
CA VAL A 35 23.75 -17.11 -34.55
C VAL A 35 25.23 -16.72 -34.59
N ALA A 36 25.71 -16.33 -35.77
CA ALA A 36 27.02 -15.71 -35.95
C ALA A 36 27.19 -14.57 -34.93
N ALA A 37 28.37 -14.49 -34.31
CA ALA A 37 28.69 -13.47 -33.31
C ALA A 37 28.33 -12.07 -33.84
N LYS A 38 27.39 -11.40 -33.17
CA LYS A 38 27.12 -9.98 -33.41
C LYS A 38 28.43 -9.20 -33.17
N PRO A 39 28.79 -8.24 -34.03
CA PRO A 39 29.96 -7.39 -33.80
C PRO A 39 29.81 -6.68 -32.45
N ALA A 40 30.94 -6.46 -31.76
CA ALA A 40 30.98 -5.78 -30.45
C ALA A 40 30.14 -4.49 -30.50
N ALA A 41 29.09 -4.44 -29.67
CA ALA A 41 28.25 -3.26 -29.56
C ALA A 41 29.13 -2.06 -29.18
N ALA A 42 28.84 -0.90 -29.78
CA ALA A 42 29.55 0.34 -29.49
C ALA A 42 29.58 0.63 -27.97
N PRO A 43 30.59 1.36 -27.45
CA PRO A 43 30.84 1.54 -26.01
C PRO A 43 29.87 2.54 -25.35
N TYR A 44 28.57 2.37 -25.59
CA TYR A 44 27.50 3.19 -25.04
C TYR A 44 26.23 2.36 -24.80
N HIS A 45 25.51 2.70 -23.75
CA HIS A 45 24.13 2.29 -23.49
C HIS A 45 23.14 3.12 -24.30
N ARG A 46 21.90 2.63 -24.42
CA ARG A 46 20.83 3.38 -25.07
C ARG A 46 19.72 3.67 -24.08
N ALA A 47 19.24 4.90 -24.07
CA ALA A 47 17.99 5.24 -23.41
C ALA A 47 16.86 4.32 -23.89
N THR A 48 15.87 4.07 -23.03
CA THR A 48 14.72 3.21 -23.31
C THR A 48 13.94 3.69 -24.54
N SER A 49 13.92 4.99 -24.79
CA SER A 49 13.38 5.60 -26.01
C SER A 49 14.36 6.65 -26.57
N LEU A 50 14.50 6.66 -27.90
CA LEU A 50 15.25 7.69 -28.65
C LEU A 50 14.33 8.64 -29.43
N ASP A 51 13.01 8.58 -29.17
CA ASP A 51 12.00 9.40 -29.82
C ASP A 51 11.97 10.82 -29.22
N ARG A 52 12.70 11.74 -29.85
CA ARG A 52 12.82 13.12 -29.39
C ARG A 52 11.48 13.85 -29.35
N ASP A 53 10.65 13.67 -30.37
CA ASP A 53 9.40 14.42 -30.51
C ASP A 53 8.45 14.07 -29.38
N ARG A 54 8.38 12.79 -29.00
CA ARG A 54 7.60 12.33 -27.85
C ARG A 54 8.07 12.94 -26.52
N PHE A 55 9.38 13.11 -26.31
CA PHE A 55 9.86 13.81 -25.12
C PHE A 55 9.50 15.30 -25.15
N GLU A 56 9.63 15.96 -26.30
CA GLU A 56 9.20 17.37 -26.43
C GLU A 56 7.69 17.55 -26.18
N GLU A 57 6.86 16.58 -26.56
CA GLU A 57 5.44 16.58 -26.21
C GLU A 57 5.23 16.54 -24.68
N PHE A 58 5.95 15.68 -23.96
CA PHE A 58 5.86 15.61 -22.50
C PHE A 58 6.24 16.93 -21.84
N PHE A 59 7.32 17.57 -22.31
CA PHE A 59 7.77 18.85 -21.78
C PHE A 59 6.90 20.04 -22.19
N SER A 60 6.28 19.98 -23.37
CA SER A 60 5.33 21.01 -23.81
C SER A 60 4.00 20.91 -23.06
N ALA A 61 3.60 19.70 -22.67
CA ALA A 61 2.40 19.45 -21.87
C ALA A 61 2.60 19.72 -20.36
N ALA A 62 3.86 19.80 -19.90
CA ALA A 62 4.17 20.15 -18.53
C ALA A 62 3.73 21.60 -18.25
N ALA A 63 2.69 21.76 -17.42
CA ALA A 63 2.33 23.07 -16.90
C ALA A 63 3.55 23.69 -16.20
N PRO A 64 3.82 25.00 -16.38
CA PRO A 64 4.95 25.63 -15.72
C PRO A 64 4.78 25.56 -14.20
N GLY A 65 5.52 24.66 -13.55
CA GLY A 65 5.67 24.62 -12.11
C GLY A 65 6.51 25.81 -11.63
N ALA A 66 6.30 26.23 -10.38
CA ALA A 66 7.14 27.26 -9.78
C ALA A 66 8.59 26.75 -9.72
N ALA A 67 9.54 27.57 -10.15
CA ALA A 67 10.95 27.23 -10.01
C ALA A 67 11.29 27.00 -8.53
N VAL A 68 12.11 26.00 -8.24
CA VAL A 68 12.51 25.70 -6.86
C VAL A 68 13.50 26.77 -6.39
N GLY A 69 13.11 27.51 -5.34
CA GLY A 69 13.87 28.66 -4.82
C GLY A 69 15.04 28.29 -3.89
N GLU A 70 15.18 27.01 -3.56
CA GLU A 70 16.23 26.48 -2.67
C GLU A 70 16.97 25.32 -3.37
N PRO A 71 18.25 25.08 -3.05
CA PRO A 71 18.98 23.93 -3.61
C PRO A 71 18.33 22.59 -3.20
N VAL A 72 18.01 21.76 -4.20
CA VAL A 72 17.52 20.40 -3.98
C VAL A 72 18.69 19.45 -3.83
N ALA A 73 18.71 18.65 -2.76
CA ALA A 73 19.74 17.66 -2.54
C ALA A 73 19.44 16.34 -3.26
N SER A 74 18.16 15.95 -3.26
CA SER A 74 17.73 14.68 -3.84
C SER A 74 16.24 14.68 -4.21
N ALA A 75 15.82 13.71 -5.03
CA ALA A 75 14.43 13.57 -5.44
C ALA A 75 14.04 12.10 -5.69
N VAL A 76 12.74 11.82 -5.55
CA VAL A 76 12.09 10.58 -5.94
C VAL A 76 11.32 10.84 -7.22
N VAL A 77 11.56 10.01 -8.23
CA VAL A 77 10.93 10.12 -9.55
C VAL A 77 10.48 8.73 -10.04
N PRO A 78 9.32 8.62 -10.70
CA PRO A 78 8.87 7.37 -11.31
C PRO A 78 9.71 7.03 -12.56
N HIS A 79 9.69 5.77 -13.01
CA HIS A 79 10.33 5.38 -14.28
C HIS A 79 9.36 4.83 -15.33
N HIS A 80 8.10 4.60 -14.98
CA HIS A 80 7.07 4.42 -15.98
C HIS A 80 6.80 5.72 -16.76
N LEU A 81 7.07 5.68 -18.07
CA LEU A 81 6.79 6.80 -18.98
C LEU A 81 5.29 7.12 -19.12
N ALA A 82 4.39 6.33 -18.52
CA ALA A 82 3.00 6.73 -18.31
C ALA A 82 2.94 8.03 -17.48
N ALA A 83 3.85 8.20 -16.51
CA ALA A 83 4.01 9.40 -15.69
C ALA A 83 5.00 10.43 -16.30
N ALA A 84 5.20 10.43 -17.62
CA ALA A 84 6.15 11.33 -18.25
C ALA A 84 5.79 12.82 -18.12
N ALA A 85 4.50 13.17 -18.08
CA ALA A 85 4.06 14.55 -17.87
C ALA A 85 4.44 15.10 -16.47
N PRO A 86 4.09 14.45 -15.34
CA PRO A 86 4.55 14.90 -14.03
C PRO A 86 6.07 14.87 -13.86
N LEU A 87 6.77 13.90 -14.48
CA LEU A 87 8.23 13.92 -14.58
C LEU A 87 8.74 15.19 -15.26
N ALA A 88 8.19 15.54 -16.43
CA ALA A 88 8.59 16.73 -17.16
C ALA A 88 8.36 18.02 -16.36
N VAL A 89 7.28 18.12 -15.59
CA VAL A 89 7.03 19.24 -14.66
C VAL A 89 8.18 19.40 -13.67
N PHE A 90 8.58 18.32 -13.00
CA PHE A 90 9.71 18.35 -12.07
C PHE A 90 11.01 18.78 -12.76
N PHE A 91 11.35 18.20 -13.91
CA PHE A 91 12.58 18.57 -14.61
C PHE A 91 12.57 20.05 -15.07
N GLU A 92 11.43 20.60 -15.49
CA GLU A 92 11.30 22.03 -15.80
C GLU A 92 11.44 22.93 -14.57
N MET A 93 10.88 22.53 -13.43
CA MET A 93 11.07 23.25 -12.14
C MET A 93 12.54 23.30 -11.74
N MET A 94 13.31 22.26 -12.07
CA MET A 94 14.69 22.06 -11.66
C MET A 94 15.76 22.56 -12.65
N LYS A 95 15.37 23.08 -13.82
CA LYS A 95 16.30 23.51 -14.88
C LYS A 95 17.33 24.56 -14.44
N GLY A 96 17.01 25.35 -13.41
CA GLY A 96 17.88 26.38 -12.86
C GLY A 96 19.10 25.85 -12.09
N GLN A 97 19.02 24.65 -11.49
CA GLN A 97 20.03 24.16 -10.55
C GLN A 97 21.36 23.73 -11.20
N LYS A 98 21.33 23.25 -12.44
CA LYS A 98 22.53 22.86 -13.24
C LYS A 98 23.55 22.00 -12.46
N PRO A 99 23.15 20.81 -11.95
CA PRO A 99 24.05 19.94 -11.20
C PRO A 99 25.25 19.46 -12.05
N PRO A 100 26.49 19.45 -11.51
CA PRO A 100 27.65 18.93 -12.22
C PRO A 100 27.63 17.40 -12.36
N VAL A 101 27.10 16.71 -11.34
CA VAL A 101 26.89 15.26 -11.33
C VAL A 101 25.44 14.96 -10.93
N VAL A 102 24.81 14.06 -11.67
CA VAL A 102 23.54 13.43 -11.31
C VAL A 102 23.81 11.97 -10.96
N VAL A 103 23.48 11.56 -9.74
CA VAL A 103 23.38 10.14 -9.39
C VAL A 103 21.97 9.69 -9.71
N LEU A 104 21.82 8.59 -10.44
CA LEU A 104 20.53 8.00 -10.74
C LEU A 104 20.53 6.56 -10.27
N LEU A 105 19.80 6.28 -9.18
CA LEU A 105 19.67 4.95 -8.60
C LEU A 105 18.26 4.41 -8.85
N GLY A 106 18.14 3.22 -9.43
CA GLY A 106 16.84 2.53 -9.58
C GLY A 106 16.92 1.05 -9.23
N PRO A 107 15.78 0.34 -9.16
CA PRO A 107 15.77 -1.11 -9.01
C PRO A 107 16.45 -1.81 -10.18
N ASN A 108 17.06 -2.95 -9.87
CA ASN A 108 17.47 -3.98 -10.83
C ASN A 108 16.30 -4.97 -10.97
N HIS A 109 15.35 -4.67 -11.86
CA HIS A 109 14.10 -5.43 -11.98
C HIS A 109 14.31 -6.91 -12.28
N LYS A 110 15.40 -7.23 -13.01
CA LYS A 110 15.75 -8.61 -13.36
C LYS A 110 16.53 -9.34 -12.27
N GLN A 111 16.90 -8.65 -11.18
CA GLN A 111 17.82 -9.12 -10.14
C GLN A 111 19.11 -9.70 -10.73
N ALA A 112 19.54 -9.18 -11.88
CA ALA A 112 20.60 -9.73 -12.70
C ALA A 112 22.00 -9.39 -12.15
N GLY A 113 23.02 -10.14 -12.59
CA GLY A 113 24.39 -9.99 -12.11
C GLY A 113 24.65 -10.66 -10.76
N ARG A 114 25.88 -10.59 -10.25
CA ARG A 114 26.26 -11.17 -8.94
C ARG A 114 26.20 -10.14 -7.82
N ASP A 115 26.71 -8.95 -8.08
CA ASP A 115 26.85 -7.87 -7.11
C ASP A 115 25.50 -7.28 -6.67
N SER A 116 25.50 -6.64 -5.50
CA SER A 116 24.28 -6.04 -4.94
C SER A 116 23.89 -4.75 -5.66
N ILE A 117 24.90 -3.97 -6.05
CA ILE A 117 24.75 -2.70 -6.75
C ILE A 117 25.67 -2.72 -7.98
N VAL A 118 25.11 -2.41 -9.13
CA VAL A 118 25.81 -2.37 -10.41
C VAL A 118 25.83 -0.93 -10.93
N THR A 119 26.95 -0.54 -11.54
CA THR A 119 27.16 0.75 -12.21
C THR A 119 27.70 0.54 -13.64
N SER A 120 27.80 1.62 -14.40
CA SER A 120 28.38 1.69 -15.75
C SER A 120 29.49 2.74 -15.85
N GLU A 121 30.49 2.49 -16.69
CA GLU A 121 31.45 3.51 -17.18
C GLU A 121 31.23 3.86 -18.66
N TYR A 122 30.14 3.41 -19.26
CA TYR A 122 29.79 3.71 -20.64
C TYR A 122 28.91 4.97 -20.72
N GLU A 123 28.98 5.65 -21.86
CA GLU A 123 28.07 6.76 -22.14
C GLU A 123 26.64 6.24 -22.34
N TRP A 124 25.65 7.08 -22.05
CA TRP A 124 24.25 6.79 -22.39
C TRP A 124 23.83 7.64 -23.57
N LYS A 125 23.47 6.99 -24.68
CA LYS A 125 22.90 7.64 -25.86
C LYS A 125 21.44 8.02 -25.61
N THR A 126 21.11 9.29 -25.83
CA THR A 126 19.76 9.85 -25.68
C THR A 126 19.32 10.57 -26.97
N PRO A 127 18.04 10.97 -27.12
CA PRO A 127 17.60 11.82 -28.23
C PRO A 127 18.27 13.20 -28.29
N TYR A 128 18.92 13.63 -27.20
CA TYR A 128 19.54 14.95 -27.02
C TYR A 128 21.07 14.90 -27.04
N GLY A 129 21.64 13.78 -27.51
CA GLY A 129 23.08 13.48 -27.46
C GLY A 129 23.45 12.58 -26.29
N ASN A 130 24.74 12.32 -26.13
CA ASN A 130 25.23 11.40 -25.11
C ASN A 130 25.37 12.09 -23.75
N ILE A 131 25.08 11.36 -22.68
CA ILE A 131 25.48 11.74 -21.32
C ILE A 131 26.68 10.90 -20.91
N SER A 132 27.75 11.58 -20.51
CA SER A 132 29.02 10.94 -20.13
C SER A 132 29.00 10.52 -18.65
N PRO A 133 29.69 9.42 -18.30
CA PRO A 133 29.77 8.97 -16.92
C PRO A 133 30.62 9.91 -16.06
N ALA A 134 30.29 10.02 -14.77
CA ALA A 134 31.11 10.70 -13.78
C ALA A 134 32.22 9.77 -13.27
N SER A 135 33.17 9.41 -14.15
CA SER A 135 34.16 8.34 -13.91
C SER A 135 34.94 8.50 -12.60
N ALA A 136 35.29 9.73 -12.19
CA ALA A 136 36.00 9.97 -10.94
C ALA A 136 35.19 9.56 -9.69
N VAL A 137 33.85 9.71 -9.73
CA VAL A 137 32.96 9.27 -8.64
C VAL A 137 32.77 7.76 -8.71
N ILE A 138 32.50 7.22 -9.91
CA ILE A 138 32.30 5.79 -10.14
C ILE A 138 33.52 4.98 -9.68
N GLN A 139 34.73 5.40 -10.05
CA GLN A 139 35.97 4.71 -9.67
C GLN A 139 36.19 4.70 -8.16
N LYS A 140 35.81 5.76 -7.44
CA LYS A 140 35.86 5.76 -5.96
C LYS A 140 34.92 4.72 -5.37
N LEU A 141 33.69 4.61 -5.89
CA LEU A 141 32.72 3.60 -5.45
C LEU A 141 33.22 2.17 -5.71
N VAL A 142 33.84 1.94 -6.87
CA VAL A 142 34.40 0.63 -7.27
C VAL A 142 35.61 0.27 -6.40
N VAL A 143 36.55 1.19 -6.19
CA VAL A 143 37.74 0.97 -5.34
C VAL A 143 37.35 0.65 -3.89
N GLN A 144 36.30 1.31 -3.38
CA GLN A 144 35.74 1.02 -2.06
C GLN A 144 34.86 -0.23 -2.02
N LYS A 145 34.71 -0.93 -3.16
CA LYS A 145 33.93 -2.17 -3.32
C LYS A 145 32.46 -2.01 -2.95
N VAL A 146 31.92 -0.80 -3.12
CA VAL A 146 30.50 -0.50 -2.88
C VAL A 146 29.64 -0.95 -4.06
N VAL A 147 30.17 -0.79 -5.27
CA VAL A 147 29.49 -1.12 -6.54
C VAL A 147 30.43 -1.90 -7.46
N ALA A 148 29.86 -2.62 -8.42
CA ALA A 148 30.62 -3.26 -9.49
C ALA A 148 30.23 -2.70 -10.86
N VAL A 149 31.21 -2.52 -11.74
CA VAL A 149 30.95 -2.14 -13.14
C VAL A 149 30.46 -3.39 -13.88
N ASN A 150 29.27 -3.33 -14.46
CA ASN A 150 28.76 -4.40 -15.32
C ASN A 150 27.81 -3.86 -16.38
N GLU A 151 28.39 -3.52 -17.53
CA GLU A 151 27.68 -2.92 -18.67
C GLU A 151 26.54 -3.81 -19.18
N THR A 152 26.74 -5.12 -19.23
CA THR A 152 25.71 -6.06 -19.74
C THR A 152 24.48 -6.14 -18.85
N VAL A 153 24.64 -5.92 -17.54
CA VAL A 153 23.56 -6.04 -16.56
C VAL A 153 22.73 -4.76 -16.50
N ILE A 154 23.38 -3.60 -16.61
CA ILE A 154 22.72 -2.29 -16.54
C ILE A 154 22.15 -1.82 -17.89
N ASP A 155 22.69 -2.28 -19.03
CA ASP A 155 22.22 -1.89 -20.37
C ASP A 155 20.70 -2.07 -20.59
N PRO A 156 20.07 -3.21 -20.23
CA PRO A 156 18.64 -3.40 -20.45
C PRO A 156 17.75 -2.84 -19.33
N GLU A 157 18.31 -2.16 -18.32
CA GLU A 157 17.56 -1.71 -17.14
C GLU A 157 16.85 -0.36 -17.42
N TRP A 158 15.52 -0.40 -17.40
CA TRP A 158 14.69 0.74 -17.75
C TRP A 158 14.55 1.75 -16.62
N SER A 159 14.78 1.36 -15.35
CA SER A 159 14.77 2.29 -14.22
C SER A 159 15.79 3.44 -14.37
N VAL A 160 16.87 3.19 -15.11
CA VAL A 160 17.86 4.20 -15.53
C VAL A 160 17.52 4.74 -16.92
N GLY A 161 17.32 3.84 -17.89
CA GLY A 161 17.20 4.22 -19.31
C GLY A 161 16.00 5.10 -19.66
N ALA A 162 14.93 5.06 -18.86
CA ALA A 162 13.77 5.93 -19.05
C ALA A 162 14.05 7.39 -18.67
N LEU A 163 14.98 7.63 -17.74
CA LEU A 163 15.20 8.94 -17.11
C LEU A 163 16.39 9.71 -17.71
N VAL A 164 17.37 9.03 -18.31
CA VAL A 164 18.51 9.71 -18.94
C VAL A 164 18.14 10.73 -20.03
N PRO A 165 17.06 10.58 -20.84
CA PRO A 165 16.64 11.63 -21.77
C PRO A 165 16.19 12.92 -21.07
N PHE A 166 15.43 12.80 -19.97
CA PHE A 166 15.00 13.95 -19.18
C PHE A 166 16.20 14.69 -18.56
N ILE A 167 17.15 13.94 -18.00
CA ILE A 167 18.40 14.48 -17.44
C ILE A 167 19.18 15.23 -18.54
N LYS A 168 19.43 14.60 -19.68
CA LYS A 168 20.24 15.19 -20.75
C LYS A 168 19.60 16.44 -21.36
N ARG A 169 18.27 16.44 -21.54
CA ARG A 169 17.55 17.62 -22.05
C ARG A 169 17.63 18.78 -21.07
N THR A 170 17.44 18.51 -19.78
CA THR A 170 17.36 19.53 -18.73
C THR A 170 18.73 20.09 -18.34
N TRP A 171 19.74 19.22 -18.24
CA TRP A 171 21.10 19.57 -17.87
C TRP A 171 22.12 18.99 -18.87
N PRO A 172 22.32 19.63 -20.03
CA PRO A 172 23.16 19.09 -21.10
C PRO A 172 24.62 18.82 -20.72
N SER A 173 25.14 19.50 -19.69
CA SER A 173 26.52 19.40 -19.20
C SER A 173 26.70 18.48 -18.00
N ALA A 174 25.61 17.94 -17.42
CA ALA A 174 25.71 17.05 -16.28
C ALA A 174 26.36 15.71 -16.66
N THR A 175 27.18 15.16 -15.77
CA THR A 175 27.68 13.78 -15.87
C THR A 175 26.86 12.84 -14.99
N LEU A 176 26.85 11.55 -15.32
CA LEU A 176 25.95 10.56 -14.70
C LEU A 176 26.70 9.54 -13.86
N VAL A 177 26.15 9.19 -12.69
CA VAL A 177 26.47 7.95 -11.96
C VAL A 177 25.22 7.06 -12.01
N PRO A 178 25.09 6.16 -13.00
CA PRO A 178 23.94 5.27 -13.11
C PRO A 178 24.14 4.07 -12.18
N LEU A 179 23.18 3.80 -11.31
CA LEU A 179 23.21 2.72 -10.35
C LEU A 179 21.93 1.90 -10.42
N ILE A 180 22.06 0.57 -10.35
CA ILE A 180 20.92 -0.33 -10.21
C ILE A 180 21.14 -1.25 -9.01
N VAL A 181 20.09 -1.44 -8.20
CA VAL A 181 20.18 -2.13 -6.90
C VAL A 181 19.22 -3.32 -6.81
N LYS A 182 19.68 -4.42 -6.23
CA LYS A 182 18.86 -5.62 -5.99
C LYS A 182 18.01 -5.49 -4.73
N ASP A 183 16.87 -6.16 -4.70
CA ASP A 183 15.87 -6.04 -3.63
C ASP A 183 16.40 -6.47 -2.27
N ARG A 184 17.28 -7.48 -2.25
CA ARG A 184 17.87 -8.03 -1.03
C ARG A 184 19.22 -7.43 -0.67
N THR A 185 19.53 -6.24 -1.19
CA THR A 185 20.78 -5.56 -0.85
C THR A 185 20.82 -5.25 0.64
N PRO A 186 21.85 -5.70 1.40
CA PRO A 186 21.96 -5.43 2.82
C PRO A 186 22.02 -3.94 3.14
N ALA A 187 21.35 -3.53 4.21
CA ALA A 187 21.33 -2.14 4.70
C ALA A 187 22.74 -1.54 4.83
N ALA A 188 23.70 -2.29 5.37
CA ALA A 188 25.08 -1.84 5.52
C ALA A 188 25.76 -1.43 4.20
N ILE A 189 25.42 -2.09 3.08
CA ILE A 189 25.94 -1.71 1.75
C ILE A 189 25.30 -0.39 1.28
N LEU A 190 24.01 -0.20 1.54
CA LEU A 190 23.29 1.04 1.19
C LEU A 190 23.78 2.23 2.02
N GLU A 191 24.03 2.01 3.32
CA GLU A 191 24.63 3.02 4.21
C GLU A 191 26.04 3.38 3.75
N GLN A 192 26.85 2.38 3.36
CA GLN A 192 28.17 2.61 2.80
C GLN A 192 28.10 3.42 1.50
N LEU A 193 27.16 3.09 0.59
CA LEU A 193 26.91 3.88 -0.62
C LEU A 193 26.54 5.33 -0.30
N ALA A 194 25.64 5.55 0.66
CA ALA A 194 25.24 6.88 1.12
C ALA A 194 26.43 7.68 1.66
N GLN A 195 27.26 7.07 2.52
CA GLN A 195 28.46 7.70 3.07
C GLN A 195 29.47 8.05 1.99
N THR A 196 29.77 7.12 1.07
CA THR A 196 30.72 7.37 -0.01
C THR A 196 30.24 8.49 -0.92
N LEU A 197 28.97 8.49 -1.34
CA LEU A 197 28.43 9.55 -2.19
C LEU A 197 28.39 10.90 -1.46
N ALA A 198 27.96 10.94 -0.20
CA ALA A 198 27.91 12.18 0.58
C ALA A 198 29.29 12.85 0.73
N GLY A 199 30.37 12.06 0.78
CA GLY A 199 31.75 12.55 0.88
C GLY A 199 32.49 12.76 -0.44
N THR A 200 31.96 12.28 -1.57
CA THR A 200 32.67 12.32 -2.87
C THR A 200 32.00 13.16 -3.94
N LEU A 201 30.69 13.42 -3.82
CA LEU A 201 29.96 14.23 -4.79
C LEU A 201 30.39 15.70 -4.74
N PRO A 202 30.66 16.34 -5.90
CA PRO A 202 30.89 17.78 -5.96
C PRO A 202 29.68 18.58 -5.41
N PRO A 203 29.91 19.78 -4.83
CA PRO A 203 28.82 20.66 -4.43
C PRO A 203 27.83 20.93 -5.58
N GLY A 204 26.53 20.97 -5.26
CA GLY A 204 25.46 21.17 -6.25
C GLY A 204 25.05 19.91 -7.03
N SER A 205 25.69 18.76 -6.81
CA SER A 205 25.26 17.48 -7.38
C SER A 205 23.87 17.08 -6.88
N LEU A 206 23.14 16.31 -7.69
CA LEU A 206 21.78 15.87 -7.42
C LEU A 206 21.70 14.34 -7.35
N VAL A 207 20.96 13.82 -6.37
CA VAL A 207 20.65 12.38 -6.27
C VAL A 207 19.20 12.14 -6.66
N LEU A 208 18.97 11.36 -7.70
CA LEU A 208 17.65 10.90 -8.13
C LEU A 208 17.50 9.42 -7.78
N VAL A 209 16.40 9.06 -7.10
CA VAL A 209 15.98 7.66 -6.99
C VAL A 209 14.74 7.40 -7.82
N SER A 210 14.80 6.32 -8.56
CA SER A 210 13.83 5.89 -9.56
C SER A 210 12.93 4.81 -8.96
N VAL A 211 11.70 5.16 -8.57
CA VAL A 211 10.79 4.30 -7.78
C VAL A 211 9.35 4.53 -8.20
N ASP A 212 8.64 3.45 -8.53
CA ASP A 212 7.17 3.44 -8.69
C ASP A 212 6.50 2.83 -7.43
N PHE A 213 5.23 3.17 -7.19
CA PHE A 213 4.54 2.92 -5.90
C PHE A 213 3.51 1.79 -5.98
N SER A 214 2.25 1.98 -5.59
CA SER A 214 1.25 0.91 -5.66
C SER A 214 1.13 0.32 -7.08
N HIS A 215 1.14 -1.01 -7.23
CA HIS A 215 1.08 -1.70 -8.54
C HIS A 215 -0.01 -2.78 -8.59
N TYR A 216 -0.59 -3.00 -9.77
CA TYR A 216 -1.54 -4.08 -10.05
C TYR A 216 -2.80 -4.08 -9.17
N LEU A 217 -3.10 -2.95 -8.53
CA LEU A 217 -4.24 -2.74 -7.67
C LEU A 217 -5.30 -1.87 -8.38
N PRO A 218 -6.60 -2.05 -8.08
CA PRO A 218 -7.60 -1.06 -8.43
C PRO A 218 -7.25 0.31 -7.85
N TYR A 219 -7.58 1.39 -8.56
CA TYR A 219 -7.25 2.75 -8.15
C TYR A 219 -7.59 3.04 -6.70
N PHE A 220 -8.79 2.64 -6.25
CA PHE A 220 -9.25 2.97 -4.90
C PHE A 220 -8.45 2.26 -3.79
N VAL A 221 -7.81 1.12 -4.08
CA VAL A 221 -6.92 0.42 -3.15
C VAL A 221 -5.55 1.08 -3.15
N ALA A 222 -4.98 1.28 -4.35
CA ALA A 222 -3.70 1.97 -4.53
C ALA A 222 -3.69 3.35 -3.84
N ASP A 223 -4.74 4.14 -4.03
CA ASP A 223 -4.90 5.47 -3.45
C ASP A 223 -4.88 5.46 -1.91
N PHE A 224 -5.37 4.40 -1.25
CA PHE A 224 -5.27 4.26 0.21
C PHE A 224 -3.88 3.79 0.64
N HIS A 225 -3.29 2.84 -0.10
CA HIS A 225 -1.96 2.32 0.20
C HIS A 225 -0.88 3.41 0.07
N ASP A 226 -1.05 4.32 -0.89
CA ASP A 226 -0.11 5.41 -1.12
C ASP A 226 -0.08 6.44 0.02
N ILE A 227 -1.10 6.48 0.91
CA ILE A 227 -1.07 7.33 2.12
C ILE A 227 0.12 6.95 3.02
N LEU A 228 0.36 5.64 3.18
CA LEU A 228 1.53 5.15 3.94
C LEU A 228 2.83 5.52 3.21
N SER A 229 2.88 5.31 1.89
CA SER A 229 4.04 5.65 1.07
C SER A 229 4.42 7.13 1.17
N GLU A 230 3.45 8.05 1.05
CA GLU A 230 3.64 9.49 1.20
C GLU A 230 4.16 9.86 2.58
N ASN A 231 3.57 9.27 3.63
CA ASN A 231 3.99 9.53 5.00
C ASN A 231 5.44 9.04 5.23
N ILE A 232 5.82 7.89 4.68
CA ILE A 232 7.21 7.40 4.73
C ILE A 232 8.17 8.36 4.00
N LEU A 233 7.80 8.88 2.83
CA LEU A 233 8.61 9.87 2.11
C LEU A 233 8.76 11.17 2.92
N ALA A 234 7.65 11.70 3.44
CA ALA A 234 7.65 12.96 4.19
C ALA A 234 8.49 12.91 5.47
N THR A 235 8.55 11.74 6.11
CA THR A 235 9.20 11.54 7.42
C THR A 235 10.60 10.94 7.30
N GLY A 236 10.90 10.29 6.16
CA GLY A 236 12.12 9.51 5.98
C GLY A 236 12.18 8.27 6.87
N ASP A 237 11.03 7.72 7.30
CA ASP A 237 10.97 6.55 8.17
C ASP A 237 11.30 5.26 7.42
N SER A 238 12.56 4.85 7.50
CA SER A 238 13.04 3.60 6.90
C SER A 238 12.47 2.33 7.55
N THR A 239 11.88 2.41 8.75
CA THR A 239 11.44 1.22 9.50
C THR A 239 10.15 0.61 8.96
N ARG A 240 9.35 1.41 8.24
CA ARG A 240 8.07 0.97 7.64
C ARG A 240 8.14 0.69 6.14
N LEU A 241 9.32 0.81 5.52
CA LEU A 241 9.49 0.58 4.08
C LEU A 241 9.02 -0.82 3.62
N ASN A 242 9.11 -1.84 4.48
CA ASN A 242 8.64 -3.19 4.18
C ASN A 242 7.10 -3.34 4.16
N LYS A 243 6.37 -2.36 4.70
CA LYS A 243 4.91 -2.30 4.65
C LYS A 243 4.42 -1.50 3.44
N ALA A 244 5.24 -0.62 2.88
CA ALA A 244 4.86 0.20 1.74
C ALA A 244 4.75 -0.61 0.44
N GLU A 245 3.81 -0.24 -0.41
CA GLU A 245 3.70 -0.77 -1.77
C GLU A 245 4.63 0.02 -2.68
N ILE A 246 5.87 -0.45 -2.80
CA ILE A 246 6.95 0.17 -3.61
C ILE A 246 7.74 -0.91 -4.35
N ASP A 247 8.29 -0.56 -5.51
CA ASP A 247 9.09 -1.48 -6.32
C ASP A 247 10.57 -1.58 -5.87
N SER A 248 11.05 -0.66 -5.02
CA SER A 248 12.46 -0.61 -4.63
C SER A 248 12.69 -0.06 -3.21
N ILE A 249 12.48 -0.91 -2.20
CA ILE A 249 12.87 -0.63 -0.80
C ILE A 249 14.33 -0.15 -0.67
N PRO A 250 15.33 -0.81 -1.30
CA PRO A 250 16.73 -0.40 -1.16
C PRO A 250 17.01 1.03 -1.65
N SER A 251 16.32 1.47 -2.70
CA SER A 251 16.51 2.82 -3.27
C SER A 251 16.05 3.91 -2.30
N LEU A 252 14.88 3.76 -1.68
CA LEU A 252 14.40 4.70 -0.65
C LEU A 252 15.22 4.62 0.64
N TYR A 253 15.63 3.42 1.06
CA TYR A 253 16.50 3.27 2.23
C TYR A 253 17.83 4.02 2.05
N PHE A 254 18.46 3.87 0.87
CA PHE A 254 19.64 4.64 0.51
C PHE A 254 19.37 6.14 0.53
N LEU A 255 18.26 6.59 -0.08
CA LEU A 255 17.89 8.01 -0.15
C LEU A 255 17.80 8.63 1.24
N PHE A 256 17.08 7.99 2.17
CA PHE A 256 16.90 8.48 3.53
C PHE A 256 18.22 8.53 4.30
N SER A 257 19.07 7.52 4.12
CA SER A 257 20.42 7.49 4.69
C SER A 257 21.29 8.63 4.17
N TYR A 258 21.26 8.86 2.85
CA TYR A 258 21.98 9.97 2.20
C TYR A 258 21.47 11.34 2.67
N ASN A 259 20.15 11.54 2.71
CA ASN A 259 19.53 12.78 3.13
C ASN A 259 19.86 13.14 4.59
N ARG A 260 19.91 12.14 5.49
CA ARG A 260 20.34 12.35 6.88
C ARG A 260 21.78 12.83 6.97
N LEU A 261 22.70 12.24 6.20
CA LEU A 261 24.11 12.65 6.15
C LEU A 261 24.29 14.08 5.59
N ARG A 262 23.36 14.52 4.74
CA ARG A 262 23.38 15.85 4.11
C ARG A 262 22.57 16.91 4.86
N GLY A 263 21.84 16.55 5.91
CA GLY A 263 20.91 17.45 6.60
C GLY A 263 19.78 17.96 5.70
N ALA A 264 19.34 17.13 4.75
CA ALA A 264 18.38 17.49 3.71
C ALA A 264 17.17 16.56 3.71
N GLN A 265 16.35 16.64 4.76
CA GLN A 265 15.21 15.76 4.99
C GLN A 265 13.86 16.45 4.81
N LYS A 266 13.84 17.77 4.54
CA LYS A 266 12.61 18.51 4.29
C LYS A 266 12.01 18.10 2.95
N TRP A 267 10.91 17.37 2.99
CA TRP A 267 10.22 16.81 1.83
C TRP A 267 9.24 17.81 1.19
N HIS A 268 9.14 17.78 -0.13
CA HIS A 268 8.20 18.56 -0.92
C HIS A 268 7.57 17.68 -2.00
N GLU A 269 6.25 17.62 -2.01
CA GLU A 269 5.50 16.96 -3.09
C GLU A 269 5.47 17.85 -4.34
N VAL A 270 5.69 17.25 -5.50
CA VAL A 270 5.46 17.90 -6.81
C VAL A 270 4.16 17.41 -7.41
N SER A 271 3.97 16.08 -7.42
CA SER A 271 2.76 15.48 -7.95
C SER A 271 2.57 14.08 -7.40
N ARG A 272 1.29 13.75 -7.19
CA ARG A 272 0.80 12.42 -6.93
C ARG A 272 -0.24 12.04 -7.97
N THR A 273 -0.07 10.90 -8.62
CA THR A 273 -1.03 10.42 -9.63
C THR A 273 -0.97 8.91 -9.79
N ASN A 274 -1.84 8.37 -10.61
CA ASN A 274 -1.94 6.96 -10.90
C ASN A 274 -2.27 6.74 -12.38
N SER A 275 -1.85 5.61 -12.96
CA SER A 275 -2.05 5.29 -14.38
C SER A 275 -3.52 5.39 -14.81
N ALA A 276 -4.47 5.04 -13.94
CA ALA A 276 -5.90 5.19 -14.22
C ALA A 276 -6.32 6.65 -14.29
N ALA A 277 -5.87 7.48 -13.36
CA ALA A 277 -6.15 8.92 -13.36
C ALA A 277 -5.55 9.61 -14.60
N LEU A 278 -4.31 9.25 -14.98
CA LEU A 278 -3.63 9.77 -16.16
C LEU A 278 -4.32 9.35 -17.47
N ALA A 279 -4.88 8.14 -17.51
CA ALA A 279 -5.61 7.64 -18.67
C ALA A 279 -7.08 8.07 -18.69
N ASN A 280 -7.59 8.73 -17.64
CA ASN A 280 -9.00 9.00 -17.41
C ASN A 280 -9.89 7.72 -17.43
N HIS A 281 -9.37 6.66 -16.82
CA HIS A 281 -10.00 5.34 -16.73
C HIS A 281 -9.95 4.78 -15.29
N PRO A 282 -10.68 5.39 -14.34
CA PRO A 282 -10.70 4.98 -12.92
C PRO A 282 -11.22 3.54 -12.70
N GLU A 283 -11.94 2.98 -13.68
CA GLU A 283 -12.49 1.63 -13.65
C GLU A 283 -11.43 0.52 -13.86
N TRP A 284 -10.19 0.86 -14.22
CA TRP A 284 -9.15 -0.13 -14.44
C TRP A 284 -8.82 -0.92 -13.17
N GLY A 285 -8.95 -2.25 -13.26
CA GLY A 285 -8.69 -3.16 -12.15
C GLY A 285 -7.21 -3.36 -11.81
N LYS A 286 -6.29 -2.80 -12.60
CA LYS A 286 -4.85 -2.84 -12.37
C LYS A 286 -4.23 -1.51 -12.73
N THR A 287 -3.58 -0.89 -11.76
CA THR A 287 -2.99 0.43 -11.92
C THR A 287 -1.58 0.50 -11.34
N THR A 288 -0.84 1.55 -11.71
CA THR A 288 0.42 1.91 -11.06
C THR A 288 0.35 3.35 -10.56
N SER A 289 0.73 3.56 -9.30
CA SER A 289 0.86 4.88 -8.70
C SER A 289 2.25 5.46 -8.91
N HIS A 290 2.28 6.78 -9.12
CA HIS A 290 3.50 7.52 -9.43
C HIS A 290 3.55 8.77 -8.54
N LEU A 291 4.64 8.93 -7.81
CA LEU A 291 4.89 10.09 -6.97
C LEU A 291 6.18 10.76 -7.40
N VAL A 292 6.13 12.08 -7.52
CA VAL A 292 7.28 12.93 -7.79
C VAL A 292 7.45 13.86 -6.61
N SER A 293 8.63 13.82 -6.00
CA SER A 293 8.93 14.66 -4.83
C SER A 293 10.43 14.93 -4.71
N TYR A 294 10.78 15.93 -3.90
CA TYR A 294 12.17 16.31 -3.68
C TYR A 294 12.46 16.73 -2.25
N TYR A 295 13.76 16.79 -1.91
CA TYR A 295 14.23 17.13 -0.57
C TYR A 295 15.19 18.32 -0.60
N THR A 296 14.96 19.26 0.31
CA THR A 296 15.85 20.40 0.58
C THR A 296 16.42 20.33 1.99
N ALA A 297 17.32 21.26 2.33
CA ALA A 297 17.86 21.38 3.68
C ALA A 297 16.75 21.54 4.72
N GLY A 298 16.88 20.83 5.84
CA GLY A 298 15.92 20.90 6.95
C GLY A 298 15.49 19.53 7.46
N ASP A 299 14.68 19.57 8.52
CA ASP A 299 14.18 18.39 9.22
C ASP A 299 13.04 17.70 8.45
N PRO A 300 12.84 16.39 8.66
CA PRO A 300 11.69 15.68 8.10
C PRO A 300 10.36 16.17 8.70
N ALA A 301 9.26 15.86 8.04
CA ALA A 301 7.93 16.07 8.61
C ALA A 301 7.75 15.22 9.89
N PRO A 302 6.94 15.67 10.86
CA PRO A 302 6.59 14.85 12.03
C PRO A 302 5.76 13.66 11.62
N ASP A 303 6.06 12.50 12.20
CA ASP A 303 5.41 11.26 11.84
C ASP A 303 4.16 11.02 12.70
N THR A 304 2.98 11.31 12.13
CA THR A 304 1.71 11.37 12.86
C THR A 304 0.58 10.56 12.20
N VAL A 305 0.86 9.92 11.07
CA VAL A 305 -0.15 9.22 10.27
C VAL A 305 -0.02 7.71 10.49
N ILE A 306 -1.12 7.09 10.89
CA ILE A 306 -1.22 5.63 11.03
C ILE A 306 -2.39 5.15 10.17
N THR A 307 -2.19 4.12 9.35
CA THR A 307 -3.25 3.47 8.59
C THR A 307 -3.59 2.10 9.19
N ILE A 308 -4.87 1.86 9.44
CA ILE A 308 -5.35 0.58 10.01
C ILE A 308 -6.49 0.06 9.16
N GLN A 309 -6.45 -1.22 8.78
CA GLN A 309 -7.51 -1.83 8.00
C GLN A 309 -8.18 -2.98 8.74
N PHE A 310 -9.51 -2.93 8.78
CA PHE A 310 -10.39 -3.84 9.50
C PHE A 310 -11.13 -4.76 8.52
N PHE A 311 -11.40 -5.97 8.97
CA PHE A 311 -12.14 -6.99 8.22
C PHE A 311 -13.31 -7.52 9.04
N GLY A 312 -14.37 -7.91 8.34
CA GLY A 312 -15.53 -8.56 8.93
C GLY A 312 -15.28 -10.02 9.37
N ASP A 313 -16.35 -10.77 9.57
CA ASP A 313 -16.32 -12.07 10.25
C ASP A 313 -15.51 -13.11 9.46
N ILE A 314 -14.58 -13.80 10.15
CA ILE A 314 -13.77 -14.89 9.62
C ILE A 314 -14.15 -16.18 10.34
N MET A 315 -14.85 -17.06 9.64
CA MET A 315 -15.19 -18.42 10.07
C MET A 315 -14.36 -19.43 9.25
N LEU A 316 -13.51 -20.24 9.89
CA LEU A 316 -12.55 -21.13 9.23
C LEU A 316 -12.91 -22.63 9.28
N ASP A 317 -14.14 -22.95 9.66
CA ASP A 317 -14.63 -24.33 9.83
C ASP A 317 -15.68 -24.70 8.75
N ARG A 318 -16.38 -25.82 8.93
CA ARG A 318 -17.51 -26.27 8.09
C ARG A 318 -17.15 -26.31 6.60
N ASN A 319 -17.93 -25.64 5.74
CA ASN A 319 -17.70 -25.67 4.31
C ASN A 319 -16.56 -24.73 3.90
N VAL A 320 -16.12 -23.79 4.74
CA VAL A 320 -14.89 -23.02 4.51
C VAL A 320 -13.69 -23.97 4.58
N ALA A 321 -13.60 -24.77 5.65
CA ALA A 321 -12.56 -25.79 5.79
C ALA A 321 -12.55 -26.79 4.63
N LYS A 322 -13.74 -27.25 4.20
CA LYS A 322 -13.86 -28.13 3.02
C LYS A 322 -13.43 -27.44 1.72
N ALA A 323 -13.76 -26.16 1.54
CA ALA A 323 -13.47 -25.41 0.31
C ALA A 323 -11.97 -25.14 0.13
N MET A 324 -11.24 -24.91 1.23
CA MET A 324 -9.77 -24.79 1.19
C MET A 324 -9.10 -26.00 0.53
N GLY A 325 -9.58 -27.22 0.85
CA GLY A 325 -9.06 -28.47 0.28
C GLY A 325 -7.54 -28.55 0.31
N ALA A 326 -6.93 -29.07 -0.77
CA ALA A 326 -5.47 -29.15 -0.90
C ALA A 326 -4.78 -27.79 -1.09
N ARG A 327 -5.54 -26.73 -1.42
CA ARG A 327 -5.00 -25.38 -1.67
C ARG A 327 -4.84 -24.58 -0.38
N GLY A 328 -5.42 -25.04 0.73
CA GLY A 328 -5.32 -24.38 2.03
C GLY A 328 -5.91 -22.96 2.02
N PHE A 329 -5.38 -22.12 2.90
CA PHE A 329 -5.85 -20.75 3.11
C PHE A 329 -5.72 -19.86 1.86
N ASP A 330 -4.75 -20.15 0.99
CA ASP A 330 -4.57 -19.45 -0.30
C ASP A 330 -5.83 -19.49 -1.17
N TYR A 331 -6.64 -20.55 -1.10
CA TYR A 331 -7.90 -20.64 -1.84
C TYR A 331 -8.86 -19.51 -1.46
N LEU A 332 -8.93 -19.14 -0.18
CA LEU A 332 -9.89 -18.15 0.32
C LEU A 332 -9.54 -16.74 -0.20
N LEU A 333 -8.25 -16.46 -0.30
CA LEU A 333 -7.74 -15.12 -0.57
C LEU A 333 -7.20 -14.91 -1.98
N GLU A 334 -7.07 -15.94 -2.83
CA GLU A 334 -6.41 -15.81 -4.13
C GLU A 334 -7.00 -14.75 -5.05
N LYS A 335 -8.31 -14.46 -4.92
CA LYS A 335 -8.97 -13.46 -5.76
C LYS A 335 -8.88 -12.05 -5.21
N ILE A 336 -8.81 -11.87 -3.89
CA ILE A 336 -8.68 -10.55 -3.26
C ILE A 336 -7.23 -10.12 -3.12
N ARG A 337 -6.30 -11.05 -2.88
CA ARG A 337 -4.87 -10.73 -2.64
C ARG A 337 -4.21 -10.00 -3.81
N GLY A 338 -4.78 -10.12 -5.02
CA GLY A 338 -4.25 -9.52 -6.24
C GLY A 338 -2.96 -10.20 -6.71
N GLN A 339 -2.30 -9.57 -7.68
CA GLN A 339 -0.98 -10.01 -8.12
C GLN A 339 0.03 -9.71 -7.00
N GLU A 340 0.95 -10.65 -6.75
CA GLU A 340 2.02 -10.50 -5.75
C GLU A 340 1.54 -10.25 -4.31
N ASN A 341 0.27 -10.57 -3.99
CA ASN A 341 -0.36 -10.37 -2.66
C ASN A 341 -0.51 -8.91 -2.21
N ARG A 342 -0.43 -7.96 -3.13
CA ARG A 342 -0.34 -6.51 -2.86
C ARG A 342 -1.52 -5.89 -2.13
N PHE A 343 -2.68 -6.55 -2.08
CA PHE A 343 -3.81 -6.06 -1.29
C PHE A 343 -3.53 -6.08 0.22
N PHE A 344 -2.69 -7.00 0.70
CA PHE A 344 -2.34 -7.14 2.13
C PHE A 344 -1.04 -6.42 2.48
N SER A 345 -0.82 -5.28 1.84
CA SER A 345 0.31 -4.38 2.03
C SER A 345 -0.19 -2.95 2.08
N GLY A 346 0.70 -1.95 2.16
CA GLY A 346 0.34 -0.53 2.05
C GLY A 346 -0.40 0.03 3.27
N VAL A 347 -0.45 -0.72 4.36
CA VAL A 347 -1.17 -0.36 5.59
C VAL A 347 -0.28 -0.68 6.81
N ASP A 348 -0.35 0.14 7.86
CA ASP A 348 0.44 -0.10 9.06
C ASP A 348 -0.04 -1.31 9.87
N PHE A 349 -1.36 -1.58 9.90
CA PHE A 349 -1.91 -2.63 10.77
C PHE A 349 -3.20 -3.25 10.21
N PHE A 350 -3.27 -4.58 10.23
CA PHE A 350 -4.48 -5.32 9.86
C PHE A 350 -5.15 -5.98 11.07
N MET A 351 -6.46 -5.72 11.24
CA MET A 351 -7.29 -6.23 12.33
C MET A 351 -8.40 -7.15 11.81
N ALA A 352 -8.44 -8.38 12.31
CA ALA A 352 -9.44 -9.38 11.96
C ALA A 352 -10.54 -9.53 13.04
N ASN A 353 -11.72 -10.04 12.66
CA ASN A 353 -12.71 -10.60 13.58
C ASN A 353 -12.77 -12.13 13.42
N LEU A 354 -12.43 -12.90 14.46
CA LEU A 354 -12.48 -14.36 14.42
C LEU A 354 -13.81 -14.88 14.97
N GLU A 355 -14.60 -15.49 14.09
CA GLU A 355 -15.89 -16.08 14.37
C GLU A 355 -15.75 -17.53 14.90
N GLY A 356 -14.97 -17.72 15.95
CA GLY A 356 -14.73 -19.07 16.49
C GLY A 356 -13.42 -19.19 17.27
N ALA A 357 -13.09 -20.43 17.61
CA ALA A 357 -11.92 -20.76 18.43
C ALA A 357 -11.03 -21.79 17.76
N PHE A 358 -9.72 -21.63 17.93
CA PHE A 358 -8.75 -22.68 17.65
C PHE A 358 -8.83 -23.75 18.73
N ALA A 359 -8.84 -25.01 18.32
CA ALA A 359 -8.77 -26.14 19.23
C ALA A 359 -8.07 -27.33 18.54
N PRO A 360 -7.34 -28.17 19.28
CA PRO A 360 -6.66 -29.34 18.71
C PRO A 360 -7.63 -30.41 18.22
N SER A 361 -8.85 -30.44 18.76
CA SER A 361 -9.92 -31.34 18.34
C SER A 361 -11.28 -30.75 18.69
N ARG A 362 -12.33 -31.22 17.99
CA ARG A 362 -13.71 -30.85 18.29
C ARG A 362 -14.12 -31.42 19.65
N VAL A 363 -14.69 -30.56 20.49
CA VAL A 363 -15.26 -30.94 21.79
C VAL A 363 -16.78 -31.02 21.67
N GLN A 364 -17.41 -31.94 22.40
CA GLN A 364 -18.87 -32.00 22.47
C GLN A 364 -19.41 -30.74 23.17
N THR A 365 -20.41 -30.13 22.57
CA THR A 365 -21.04 -28.89 23.05
C THR A 365 -22.55 -28.99 22.91
N SER A 366 -23.28 -28.21 23.72
CA SER A 366 -24.73 -28.12 23.67
C SER A 366 -25.23 -27.15 22.58
N LYS A 367 -24.33 -26.42 21.93
CA LYS A 367 -24.68 -25.51 20.83
C LYS A 367 -25.01 -26.30 19.56
N GLU A 368 -26.05 -25.89 18.85
CA GLU A 368 -26.41 -26.45 17.54
C GLU A 368 -25.36 -26.10 16.47
N ILE A 369 -24.78 -24.91 16.56
CA ILE A 369 -23.69 -24.44 15.71
C ILE A 369 -22.48 -24.21 16.59
N ALA A 370 -21.39 -24.91 16.27
CA ALA A 370 -20.14 -24.82 17.01
C ALA A 370 -18.94 -24.92 16.06
N PHE A 371 -18.03 -23.95 16.15
CA PHE A 371 -16.87 -23.86 15.28
C PHE A 371 -15.59 -24.34 15.96
N GLN A 372 -14.81 -25.15 15.25
CA GLN A 372 -13.46 -25.56 15.62
C GLN A 372 -12.51 -25.18 14.49
N PHE A 373 -11.66 -24.19 14.73
CA PHE A 373 -10.62 -23.83 13.78
C PHE A 373 -9.40 -24.71 13.97
N ASP A 374 -8.81 -25.14 12.86
CA ASP A 374 -7.53 -25.85 12.85
C ASP A 374 -6.42 -24.89 13.33
N PRO A 375 -5.67 -25.22 14.39
CA PRO A 375 -4.63 -24.35 14.96
C PRO A 375 -3.53 -23.97 13.96
N THR A 376 -3.31 -24.77 12.91
CA THR A 376 -2.31 -24.48 11.88
C THR A 376 -2.66 -23.23 11.06
N LEU A 377 -3.94 -22.86 10.96
CA LEU A 377 -4.40 -21.72 10.18
C LEU A 377 -4.06 -20.37 10.82
N ALA A 378 -3.72 -20.32 12.12
CA ALA A 378 -3.28 -19.09 12.75
C ALA A 378 -2.00 -18.52 12.12
N ARG A 379 -1.08 -19.38 11.65
CA ARG A 379 0.11 -18.96 10.92
C ARG A 379 -0.21 -18.43 9.53
N GLU A 380 -1.27 -18.93 8.91
CA GLU A 380 -1.74 -18.41 7.62
C GLU A 380 -2.31 -17.00 7.78
N LEU A 381 -3.00 -16.67 8.90
CA LEU A 381 -3.39 -15.29 9.19
C LEU A 381 -2.16 -14.36 9.19
N LYS A 382 -1.09 -14.72 9.89
CA LYS A 382 0.12 -13.89 9.91
C LYS A 382 0.81 -13.79 8.55
N LYS A 383 0.84 -14.89 7.78
CA LYS A 383 1.39 -14.93 6.41
C LYS A 383 0.68 -13.93 5.49
N PHE A 384 -0.61 -13.70 5.68
CA PHE A 384 -1.40 -12.71 4.95
C PHE A 384 -1.46 -11.33 5.63
N GLY A 385 -0.56 -11.07 6.56
CA GLY A 385 -0.37 -9.73 7.14
C GLY A 385 -1.27 -9.39 8.32
N PHE A 386 -2.19 -10.26 8.75
CA PHE A 386 -3.04 -9.96 9.92
C PHE A 386 -2.18 -9.82 11.18
N ASP A 387 -2.23 -8.64 11.80
CA ASP A 387 -1.41 -8.30 12.96
C ASP A 387 -2.13 -8.61 14.27
N ALA A 388 -3.45 -8.43 14.29
CA ALA A 388 -4.27 -8.81 15.43
C ALA A 388 -5.65 -9.34 15.03
N ALA A 389 -6.29 -10.00 15.98
CA ALA A 389 -7.67 -10.46 15.89
C ALA A 389 -8.47 -10.11 17.15
N THR A 390 -9.71 -9.65 16.99
CA THR A 390 -10.67 -9.71 18.08
C THR A 390 -11.20 -11.14 18.20
N ILE A 391 -11.25 -11.64 19.43
CA ILE A 391 -11.91 -12.89 19.82
C ILE A 391 -13.06 -12.63 20.80
N ALA A 392 -13.42 -11.37 21.03
CA ALA A 392 -14.67 -11.01 21.70
C ALA A 392 -15.84 -11.34 20.76
N ASN A 393 -16.20 -12.62 20.75
CA ASN A 393 -17.07 -13.21 19.77
C ASN A 393 -17.94 -14.29 20.44
N ASN A 394 -19.21 -14.37 20.05
CA ASN A 394 -20.18 -15.32 20.62
C ASN A 394 -19.80 -16.79 20.39
N HIS A 395 -18.89 -17.08 19.45
CA HIS A 395 -18.40 -18.41 19.10
C HIS A 395 -17.05 -18.80 19.73
N VAL A 396 -16.36 -17.92 20.46
CA VAL A 396 -15.04 -18.27 21.04
C VAL A 396 -15.12 -19.38 22.11
N TYR A 397 -16.29 -19.60 22.73
CA TYR A 397 -16.49 -20.68 23.71
C TYR A 397 -17.02 -21.98 23.10
N ASP A 398 -17.14 -22.09 21.77
CA ASP A 398 -17.73 -23.26 21.10
C ASP A 398 -17.00 -24.56 21.44
N MET A 399 -15.67 -24.49 21.59
CA MET A 399 -14.81 -25.61 21.99
C MET A 399 -14.53 -25.63 23.51
N GLY A 400 -15.29 -24.87 24.29
CA GLY A 400 -15.18 -24.79 25.74
C GLY A 400 -14.07 -23.86 26.26
N ARG A 401 -14.19 -23.44 27.52
CA ARG A 401 -13.31 -22.42 28.15
C ARG A 401 -11.81 -22.73 28.08
N LYS A 402 -11.41 -24.00 28.12
CA LYS A 402 -10.00 -24.40 27.99
C LYS A 402 -9.43 -24.03 26.61
N ASN A 403 -10.25 -24.12 25.56
CA ASN A 403 -9.81 -23.81 24.20
C ASN A 403 -9.80 -22.31 23.89
N VAL A 404 -10.35 -21.47 24.76
CA VAL A 404 -10.16 -20.02 24.70
C VAL A 404 -8.72 -19.65 25.04
N ALA A 405 -8.18 -20.21 26.12
CA ALA A 405 -6.76 -20.05 26.48
C ALA A 405 -5.86 -20.64 25.39
N PHE A 406 -6.24 -21.80 24.84
CA PHE A 406 -5.54 -22.40 23.70
C PHE A 406 -5.57 -21.51 22.45
N THR A 407 -6.70 -20.86 22.15
CA THR A 407 -6.84 -19.91 21.04
C THR A 407 -5.90 -18.73 21.21
N LYS A 408 -5.87 -18.13 22.41
CA LYS A 408 -4.95 -17.04 22.77
C LYS A 408 -3.49 -17.45 22.58
N GLN A 409 -3.11 -18.65 23.06
CA GLN A 409 -1.78 -19.20 22.88
C GLN A 409 -1.43 -19.43 21.39
N THR A 410 -2.35 -20.03 20.64
CA THR A 410 -2.17 -20.34 19.21
C THR A 410 -1.92 -19.08 18.38
N LEU A 411 -2.69 -18.01 18.64
CA LEU A 411 -2.51 -16.71 18.00
C LEU A 411 -1.15 -16.09 18.36
N ALA A 412 -0.79 -16.08 19.65
CA ALA A 412 0.49 -15.55 20.10
C ALA A 412 1.69 -16.28 19.48
N GLU A 413 1.66 -17.62 19.43
CA GLU A 413 2.70 -18.44 18.80
C GLU A 413 2.79 -18.23 17.28
N ALA A 414 1.69 -17.85 16.64
CA ALA A 414 1.65 -17.49 15.23
C ALA A 414 2.12 -16.05 14.96
N GLY A 415 2.34 -15.23 16.00
CA GLY A 415 2.68 -13.82 15.86
C GLY A 415 1.49 -12.91 15.52
N VAL A 416 0.27 -13.34 15.87
CA VAL A 416 -0.98 -12.57 15.75
C VAL A 416 -1.41 -12.17 17.15
N SER A 417 -1.46 -10.86 17.41
CA SER A 417 -1.98 -10.34 18.68
C SER A 417 -3.49 -10.55 18.78
N TYR A 418 -4.05 -10.40 19.98
CA TYR A 418 -5.49 -10.54 20.17
C TYR A 418 -6.02 -9.60 21.24
N CYS A 419 -7.32 -9.34 21.17
CA CYS A 419 -8.08 -8.63 22.20
C CYS A 419 -9.41 -9.33 22.45
N GLY A 420 -9.96 -9.09 23.63
CA GLY A 420 -11.31 -9.52 23.99
C GLY A 420 -11.42 -10.97 24.46
N ASP A 421 -12.64 -11.29 24.85
CA ASP A 421 -13.15 -12.61 25.24
C ASP A 421 -14.69 -12.51 25.17
N GLN A 422 -15.41 -13.63 25.10
CA GLN A 422 -16.86 -13.60 24.94
C GLN A 422 -17.60 -12.94 26.10
N LEU A 423 -17.09 -13.05 27.32
CA LEU A 423 -17.78 -12.58 28.53
C LEU A 423 -16.99 -11.51 29.30
N ALA A 424 -15.97 -10.93 28.68
CA ALA A 424 -15.03 -10.06 29.39
C ALA A 424 -15.13 -8.60 28.96
N GLU A 425 -15.04 -7.72 29.95
CA GLU A 425 -15.28 -6.27 29.80
C GLU A 425 -14.22 -5.44 30.56
N GLY A 426 -13.14 -6.09 31.01
CA GLY A 426 -12.06 -5.50 31.79
C GLY A 426 -10.91 -4.97 30.92
N ALA A 427 -10.14 -4.03 31.46
CA ALA A 427 -9.01 -3.40 30.77
C ALA A 427 -7.91 -4.41 30.38
N GLU A 428 -7.78 -5.51 31.11
CA GLU A 428 -6.85 -6.61 30.86
C GLU A 428 -7.14 -7.40 29.58
N TYR A 429 -8.30 -7.18 28.96
CA TYR A 429 -8.69 -7.79 27.69
C TYR A 429 -8.45 -6.86 26.49
N ASN A 430 -8.04 -5.61 26.74
CA ASN A 430 -7.68 -4.66 25.72
C ASN A 430 -6.31 -5.02 25.11
N LEU A 431 -6.14 -4.71 23.83
CA LEU A 431 -4.84 -4.70 23.18
C LEU A 431 -4.36 -3.26 23.08
N VAL A 432 -3.15 -2.96 23.54
CA VAL A 432 -2.46 -1.70 23.22
C VAL A 432 -1.33 -2.03 22.26
N ALA A 433 -1.50 -1.64 21.00
CA ALA A 433 -0.54 -1.88 19.93
C ALA A 433 0.33 -0.63 19.74
N GLY A 434 1.63 -0.75 19.96
CA GLY A 434 2.61 0.30 19.75
C GLY A 434 3.67 -0.05 18.71
N ARG A 435 4.89 0.46 18.91
CA ARG A 435 6.02 0.28 17.99
C ARG A 435 6.43 -1.17 17.79
N GLU A 436 6.18 -2.03 18.78
CA GLU A 436 6.43 -3.47 18.71
C GLU A 436 5.54 -4.18 17.67
N LEU A 437 4.39 -3.59 17.30
CA LEU A 437 3.53 -4.04 16.20
C LEU A 437 3.67 -3.12 14.97
N GLY A 438 4.68 -2.26 14.96
CA GLY A 438 4.99 -1.35 13.87
C GLY A 438 4.01 -0.19 13.72
N LEU A 439 3.37 0.24 14.81
CA LEU A 439 2.60 1.47 14.90
C LEU A 439 3.45 2.60 15.50
N LEU A 440 3.32 3.82 14.98
CA LEU A 440 4.13 4.97 15.40
C LEU A 440 3.84 5.46 16.83
N GLU A 441 2.56 5.43 17.17
CA GLU A 441 2.01 5.79 18.47
C GLU A 441 1.12 4.63 18.95
N PRO A 442 0.96 4.46 20.28
CA PRO A 442 0.06 3.44 20.81
C PRO A 442 -1.39 3.67 20.37
N VAL A 443 -2.00 2.60 19.84
CA VAL A 443 -3.44 2.49 19.54
C VAL A 443 -4.02 1.40 20.43
N ALA A 444 -5.07 1.72 21.19
CA ALA A 444 -5.76 0.75 22.01
C ALA A 444 -7.00 0.21 21.29
N PHE A 445 -7.16 -1.11 21.32
CA PHE A 445 -8.35 -1.82 20.86
C PHE A 445 -9.12 -2.35 22.07
N VAL A 446 -10.35 -1.87 22.24
CA VAL A 446 -11.30 -2.34 23.24
C VAL A 446 -12.29 -3.26 22.53
N CYS A 447 -12.33 -4.53 22.91
CA CYS A 447 -13.05 -5.56 22.16
C CYS A 447 -14.13 -6.19 23.02
N LEU A 448 -15.39 -6.11 22.57
CA LEU A 448 -16.55 -6.56 23.31
C LEU A 448 -17.53 -7.38 22.46
N GLU A 449 -18.32 -8.18 23.15
CA GLU A 449 -19.34 -9.08 22.60
C GLU A 449 -20.68 -8.74 23.27
N THR A 450 -21.78 -8.61 22.53
CA THR A 450 -23.08 -8.17 23.09
C THR A 450 -24.26 -9.05 22.72
N VAL A 451 -24.02 -10.20 22.10
CA VAL A 451 -25.03 -11.17 21.68
C VAL A 451 -25.37 -12.10 22.84
N THR A 452 -24.37 -12.57 23.58
CA THR A 452 -24.54 -13.65 24.57
C THR A 452 -24.69 -13.17 26.00
N HIS A 453 -24.41 -11.89 26.26
CA HIS A 453 -24.57 -11.30 27.59
C HIS A 453 -24.88 -9.80 27.53
N VAL A 454 -25.38 -9.28 28.66
CA VAL A 454 -25.64 -7.85 28.84
C VAL A 454 -24.35 -7.18 29.32
N ILE A 455 -23.96 -6.11 28.63
CA ILE A 455 -22.73 -5.38 28.96
C ILE A 455 -22.83 -4.69 30.32
N ASN A 456 -21.82 -4.84 31.19
CA ASN A 456 -21.61 -3.96 32.33
C ASN A 456 -20.92 -2.66 31.90
N LYS A 457 -21.73 -1.61 31.71
CA LYS A 457 -21.25 -0.28 31.31
C LYS A 457 -20.19 0.31 32.26
N ASN A 458 -20.18 -0.02 33.55
CA ASN A 458 -19.16 0.51 34.47
C ASN A 458 -17.79 -0.12 34.21
N ASN A 459 -17.73 -1.44 33.98
CA ASN A 459 -16.50 -2.13 33.62
C ASN A 459 -15.96 -1.60 32.30
N LEU A 460 -16.84 -1.50 31.30
CA LEU A 460 -16.45 -1.04 29.96
C LEU A 460 -16.00 0.44 29.96
N ALA A 461 -16.66 1.31 30.72
CA ALA A 461 -16.21 2.69 30.90
C ALA A 461 -14.82 2.76 31.54
N ALA A 462 -14.55 1.92 32.56
CA ALA A 462 -13.22 1.84 33.17
C ALA A 462 -12.17 1.30 32.19
N ALA A 463 -12.51 0.31 31.36
CA ALA A 463 -11.63 -0.23 30.32
C ALA A 463 -11.29 0.82 29.25
N ILE A 464 -12.27 1.62 28.82
CA ILE A 464 -12.04 2.74 27.88
C ILE A 464 -11.19 3.83 28.54
N ALA A 465 -11.46 4.17 29.80
CA ALA A 465 -10.67 5.17 30.53
C ALA A 465 -9.21 4.75 30.69
N ASP A 466 -8.94 3.47 31.01
CA ASP A 466 -7.60 2.91 31.06
C ASP A 466 -6.92 2.91 29.67
N ALA A 467 -7.64 2.51 28.62
CA ALA A 467 -7.15 2.56 27.25
C ALA A 467 -6.71 3.98 26.85
N ARG A 468 -7.50 5.01 27.21
CA ARG A 468 -7.18 6.43 26.95
C ARG A 468 -5.96 6.94 27.71
N GLN A 469 -5.57 6.31 28.82
CA GLN A 469 -4.34 6.64 29.53
C GLN A 469 -3.11 6.05 28.83
N LYS A 470 -3.28 4.96 28.08
CA LYS A 470 -2.19 4.20 27.45
C LYS A 470 -2.02 4.50 25.96
N ALA A 471 -3.06 5.00 25.31
CA ALA A 471 -3.09 5.23 23.87
C ALA A 471 -3.81 6.53 23.51
N ARG A 472 -3.33 7.19 22.45
CA ARG A 472 -3.96 8.38 21.90
C ARG A 472 -5.28 8.06 21.19
N TYR A 473 -5.32 6.89 20.56
CA TYR A 473 -6.47 6.39 19.81
C TYR A 473 -7.07 5.19 20.54
N VAL A 474 -8.38 5.18 20.70
CA VAL A 474 -9.13 4.04 21.28
C VAL A 474 -10.17 3.59 20.28
N ILE A 475 -9.93 2.47 19.61
CA ILE A 475 -10.84 1.90 18.63
C ILE A 475 -11.59 0.75 19.28
N VAL A 476 -12.92 0.80 19.21
CA VAL A 476 -13.76 -0.26 19.77
C VAL A 476 -14.11 -1.27 18.68
N GLN A 477 -13.87 -2.56 18.95
CA GLN A 477 -14.37 -3.68 18.14
C GLN A 477 -15.60 -4.26 18.84
N ALA A 478 -16.78 -4.14 18.25
CA ALA A 478 -18.03 -4.56 18.87
C ALA A 478 -18.68 -5.68 18.07
N HIS A 479 -18.79 -6.86 18.68
CA HIS A 479 -19.45 -8.00 18.07
C HIS A 479 -20.89 -8.11 18.60
N GLY A 480 -21.85 -7.61 17.81
CA GLY A 480 -23.23 -7.46 18.26
C GLY A 480 -24.16 -6.88 17.20
N GLY A 481 -25.47 -7.02 17.42
CA GLY A 481 -26.51 -6.58 16.47
C GLY A 481 -27.47 -7.71 16.12
N ALA A 482 -28.48 -7.40 15.30
CA ALA A 482 -29.48 -8.39 14.88
C ALA A 482 -29.04 -9.08 13.59
N GLU A 483 -28.97 -10.41 13.60
CA GLU A 483 -28.55 -11.19 12.43
C GLU A 483 -29.41 -10.87 11.18
N TYR A 484 -28.72 -10.78 10.03
CA TYR A 484 -29.29 -10.64 8.69
C TYR A 484 -30.12 -9.38 8.46
N ARG A 485 -29.94 -8.34 9.29
CA ARG A 485 -30.55 -7.03 9.08
C ARG A 485 -29.49 -6.05 8.62
N ARG A 486 -29.78 -5.36 7.51
CA ARG A 486 -28.89 -4.32 6.94
C ARG A 486 -29.04 -2.94 7.61
N ALA A 487 -29.85 -2.85 8.65
CA ALA A 487 -30.11 -1.63 9.39
C ALA A 487 -29.87 -1.89 10.87
N SER A 488 -28.99 -1.09 11.46
CA SER A 488 -28.64 -1.20 12.87
C SER A 488 -29.87 -1.06 13.78
N THR A 489 -29.86 -1.76 14.91
CA THR A 489 -30.94 -1.65 15.90
C THR A 489 -30.77 -0.41 16.77
N LYS A 490 -31.86 0.13 17.35
CA LYS A 490 -31.78 1.25 18.31
C LYS A 490 -30.84 0.96 19.48
N ALA A 491 -30.86 -0.26 20.01
CA ALA A 491 -29.98 -0.66 21.12
C ALA A 491 -28.50 -0.63 20.72
N GLN A 492 -28.18 -1.04 19.49
CA GLN A 492 -26.84 -0.98 18.93
C GLN A 492 -26.40 0.48 18.72
N GLN A 493 -27.27 1.33 18.17
CA GLN A 493 -27.03 2.77 18.01
C GLN A 493 -26.75 3.44 19.36
N GLU A 494 -27.62 3.25 20.35
CA GLU A 494 -27.47 3.82 21.69
C GLU A 494 -26.19 3.34 22.39
N LEU A 495 -25.81 2.07 22.21
CA LEU A 495 -24.54 1.56 22.75
C LEU A 495 -23.35 2.19 22.04
N TYR A 496 -23.34 2.27 20.72
CA TYR A 496 -22.19 2.75 19.95
C TYR A 496 -22.00 4.26 20.10
N HIS A 497 -23.09 5.04 20.21
CA HIS A 497 -23.05 6.44 20.64
C HIS A 497 -22.44 6.57 22.04
N TRP A 498 -22.90 5.75 22.99
CA TRP A 498 -22.36 5.76 24.35
C TRP A 498 -20.86 5.44 24.39
N LEU A 499 -20.37 4.50 23.56
CA LEU A 499 -18.94 4.17 23.45
C LEU A 499 -18.12 5.36 22.94
N ILE A 500 -18.62 6.07 21.92
CA ILE A 500 -18.00 7.31 21.42
C ILE A 500 -17.96 8.37 22.52
N ASP A 501 -19.04 8.52 23.29
CA ASP A 501 -19.15 9.49 24.39
C ASP A 501 -18.23 9.13 25.58
N GLN A 502 -17.91 7.84 25.80
CA GLN A 502 -16.88 7.42 26.76
C GLN A 502 -15.45 7.72 26.29
N GLY A 503 -15.28 8.09 25.03
CA GLY A 503 -14.02 8.55 24.47
C GLY A 503 -13.38 7.59 23.45
N ALA A 504 -14.13 6.64 22.91
CA ALA A 504 -13.69 5.92 21.71
C ALA A 504 -13.47 6.91 20.55
N THR A 505 -12.43 6.66 19.75
CA THR A 505 -12.08 7.40 18.53
C THR A 505 -12.91 6.91 17.34
N ALA A 506 -13.24 5.61 17.31
CA ALA A 506 -14.10 4.97 16.31
C ALA A 506 -14.71 3.68 16.88
N VAL A 507 -15.81 3.23 16.29
CA VAL A 507 -16.43 1.91 16.58
C VAL A 507 -16.52 1.10 15.29
N ILE A 508 -15.99 -0.11 15.31
CA ILE A 508 -16.04 -1.10 14.22
C ILE A 508 -16.90 -2.29 14.67
N GLY A 509 -18.05 -2.47 14.04
CA GLY A 509 -19.01 -3.50 14.37
C GLY A 509 -18.93 -4.76 13.49
N HIS A 510 -19.37 -5.88 14.06
CA HIS A 510 -19.39 -7.25 13.52
C HIS A 510 -20.63 -7.99 14.01
N HIS A 511 -20.86 -9.24 13.57
CA HIS A 511 -21.96 -10.17 13.97
C HIS A 511 -23.17 -10.27 13.05
N PRO A 512 -23.82 -9.19 12.56
CA PRO A 512 -25.03 -9.34 11.74
C PRO A 512 -24.88 -10.19 10.47
N HIS A 513 -23.65 -10.54 10.09
CA HIS A 513 -23.27 -11.31 8.90
C HIS A 513 -23.61 -10.61 7.58
N VAL A 514 -24.10 -9.38 7.64
CA VAL A 514 -24.40 -8.49 6.53
C VAL A 514 -23.82 -7.12 6.84
N VAL A 515 -23.53 -6.35 5.81
CA VAL A 515 -23.07 -4.97 5.99
C VAL A 515 -24.24 -4.08 6.42
N GLU A 516 -24.03 -3.31 7.50
CA GLU A 516 -24.97 -2.29 7.99
C GLU A 516 -24.48 -0.88 7.60
N GLU A 517 -25.31 0.13 7.85
CA GLU A 517 -24.98 1.50 7.50
C GLU A 517 -23.79 2.07 8.30
N ILE A 518 -23.27 3.21 7.84
CA ILE A 518 -22.23 3.98 8.53
C ILE A 518 -22.87 5.19 9.20
N GLU A 519 -22.34 5.61 10.34
CA GLU A 519 -22.70 6.87 10.98
C GLU A 519 -21.48 7.66 11.40
N ILE A 520 -21.52 8.98 11.17
CA ILE A 520 -20.59 9.92 11.77
C ILE A 520 -21.31 10.58 12.95
N TYR A 521 -20.89 10.22 14.17
CA TYR A 521 -21.47 10.71 15.41
C TYR A 521 -20.43 11.55 16.16
N HIS A 522 -20.72 12.83 16.39
CA HIS A 522 -19.78 13.80 16.98
C HIS A 522 -18.42 13.83 16.26
N GLY A 523 -18.44 13.80 14.93
CA GLY A 523 -17.25 13.79 14.08
C GLY A 523 -16.44 12.48 14.09
N LYS A 524 -16.93 11.42 14.73
CA LYS A 524 -16.24 10.13 14.83
C LYS A 524 -17.03 9.04 14.10
N PRO A 525 -16.36 8.14 13.37
CA PRO A 525 -17.04 7.14 12.57
C PRO A 525 -17.47 5.93 13.39
N ILE A 526 -18.67 5.45 13.09
CA ILE A 526 -19.27 4.21 13.56
C ILE A 526 -19.60 3.37 12.32
N PHE A 527 -19.04 2.18 12.25
CA PHE A 527 -19.39 1.16 11.26
C PHE A 527 -20.20 0.10 11.99
N TYR A 528 -21.50 -0.01 11.72
CA TYR A 528 -22.38 -0.85 12.53
C TYR A 528 -22.14 -2.35 12.35
N SER A 529 -21.82 -2.77 11.12
CA SER A 529 -21.39 -4.13 10.80
C SER A 529 -20.60 -4.14 9.49
N LEU A 530 -19.46 -4.83 9.50
CA LEU A 530 -18.65 -5.10 8.30
C LEU A 530 -19.13 -6.31 7.49
N GLY A 531 -20.10 -7.08 8.00
CA GLY A 531 -20.56 -8.33 7.41
C GLY A 531 -19.50 -9.43 7.44
N ASN A 532 -19.70 -10.47 6.64
CA ASN A 532 -18.77 -11.60 6.56
C ASN A 532 -17.57 -11.28 5.69
N PHE A 533 -16.34 -11.49 6.17
CA PHE A 533 -15.16 -11.55 5.29
C PHE A 533 -15.00 -12.94 4.69
N ILE A 534 -14.85 -13.98 5.52
CA ILE A 534 -14.73 -15.38 5.10
C ILE A 534 -15.81 -16.19 5.80
N PHE A 535 -16.77 -16.73 5.04
CA PHE A 535 -17.87 -17.51 5.60
C PHE A 535 -18.54 -18.43 4.56
N ASP A 536 -19.22 -19.48 5.04
CA ASP A 536 -20.03 -20.40 4.22
C ASP A 536 -21.55 -20.09 4.16
N GLN A 537 -21.96 -18.86 4.46
CA GLN A 537 -23.37 -18.44 4.45
C GLN A 537 -23.85 -18.03 3.04
N TYR A 538 -24.00 -19.02 2.16
CA TYR A 538 -24.32 -18.80 0.74
C TYR A 538 -25.80 -18.54 0.42
N PHE A 539 -26.66 -18.45 1.43
CA PHE A 539 -28.11 -18.47 1.23
C PHE A 539 -28.70 -17.11 0.79
N SER A 540 -27.94 -16.01 0.86
CA SER A 540 -28.40 -14.69 0.42
C SER A 540 -27.28 -13.88 -0.24
N LYS A 541 -27.66 -12.83 -1.00
CA LYS A 541 -26.71 -11.84 -1.53
C LYS A 541 -26.04 -11.09 -0.38
N ASP A 542 -26.82 -10.61 0.57
CA ASP A 542 -26.34 -9.75 1.66
C ASP A 542 -25.31 -10.46 2.56
N THR A 543 -25.48 -11.77 2.83
CA THR A 543 -24.52 -12.55 3.63
C THR A 543 -23.25 -12.93 2.89
N GLN A 544 -23.24 -12.77 1.58
CA GLN A 544 -22.08 -12.95 0.72
C GLN A 544 -21.40 -11.62 0.39
N GLU A 545 -21.96 -10.48 0.78
CA GLU A 545 -21.35 -9.16 0.62
C GLU A 545 -20.77 -8.72 1.95
N GLY A 546 -19.58 -8.12 1.90
CA GLY A 546 -18.89 -7.64 3.08
C GLY A 546 -18.09 -6.39 2.78
N LEU A 547 -17.58 -5.78 3.84
CA LEU A 547 -16.86 -4.52 3.80
C LEU A 547 -15.57 -4.64 4.60
N SER A 548 -14.46 -4.24 4.00
CA SER A 548 -13.25 -3.91 4.74
C SER A 548 -13.14 -2.40 4.81
N VAL A 549 -12.65 -1.89 5.95
CA VAL A 549 -12.55 -0.45 6.21
C VAL A 549 -11.12 -0.11 6.55
N GLY A 550 -10.52 0.81 5.80
CA GLY A 550 -9.26 1.46 6.15
C GLY A 550 -9.53 2.76 6.88
N LEU A 551 -8.91 2.97 8.05
CA LEU A 551 -8.90 4.24 8.77
C LEU A 551 -7.54 4.91 8.64
N VAL A 552 -7.55 6.23 8.48
CA VAL A 552 -6.37 7.09 8.62
C VAL A 552 -6.48 7.81 9.95
N LEU A 553 -5.55 7.53 10.86
CA LEU A 553 -5.42 8.20 12.14
C LEU A 553 -4.36 9.28 12.01
N LYS A 554 -4.71 10.51 12.42
CA LYS A 554 -3.80 11.65 12.38
C LYS A 554 -4.17 12.64 13.47
N ASP A 555 -3.16 13.21 14.12
CA ASP A 555 -3.31 14.29 15.11
C ASP A 555 -4.31 13.99 16.25
N GLY A 556 -4.54 12.72 16.58
CA GLY A 556 -5.43 12.28 17.66
C GLY A 556 -6.88 12.06 17.28
N ALA A 557 -7.20 12.11 15.98
CA ALA A 557 -8.51 11.79 15.45
C ALA A 557 -8.42 10.81 14.26
N VAL A 558 -9.56 10.28 13.83
CA VAL A 558 -9.67 9.71 12.49
C VAL A 558 -9.78 10.87 11.51
N SER A 559 -8.84 11.02 10.58
CA SER A 559 -8.87 12.06 9.54
C SER A 559 -9.52 11.59 8.23
N GLY A 560 -9.72 10.28 8.09
CA GLY A 560 -10.46 9.73 6.97
C GLY A 560 -10.69 8.23 7.07
N ALA A 561 -11.66 7.74 6.30
CA ALA A 561 -11.93 6.33 6.13
C ALA A 561 -12.03 5.96 4.65
N ARG A 562 -11.69 4.72 4.32
CA ARG A 562 -11.81 4.13 2.99
C ARG A 562 -12.57 2.81 3.06
N LEU A 563 -13.51 2.66 2.13
CA LEU A 563 -14.38 1.50 2.00
C LEU A 563 -13.86 0.56 0.91
N PHE A 564 -13.66 -0.71 1.25
CA PHE A 564 -13.26 -1.77 0.34
C PHE A 564 -14.35 -2.85 0.31
N PRO A 565 -15.40 -2.66 -0.52
CA PRO A 565 -16.46 -3.65 -0.61
C PRO A 565 -15.97 -4.90 -1.34
N PHE A 566 -16.40 -6.05 -0.86
CA PHE A 566 -16.05 -7.34 -1.43
C PHE A 566 -17.24 -8.29 -1.39
N PHE A 567 -17.14 -9.39 -2.12
CA PHE A 567 -18.11 -10.47 -2.03
C PHE A 567 -17.44 -11.84 -2.04
N GLY A 568 -18.09 -12.80 -1.39
CA GLY A 568 -17.71 -14.20 -1.36
C GLY A 568 -18.46 -15.03 -2.40
N VAL A 569 -17.76 -15.96 -3.05
CA VAL A 569 -18.38 -17.06 -3.81
C VAL A 569 -17.70 -18.34 -3.37
N ARG A 570 -18.45 -19.26 -2.74
CA ARG A 570 -17.89 -20.50 -2.15
C ARG A 570 -16.76 -20.22 -1.14
N SER A 571 -16.96 -19.25 -0.25
CA SER A 571 -15.98 -18.79 0.76
C SER A 571 -14.71 -18.13 0.20
N GLN A 572 -14.63 -17.93 -1.11
CA GLN A 572 -13.52 -17.24 -1.74
C GLN A 572 -13.89 -15.77 -1.96
N VAL A 573 -13.08 -14.88 -1.39
CA VAL A 573 -13.37 -13.44 -1.32
C VAL A 573 -12.74 -12.70 -2.49
N GLN A 574 -13.48 -11.73 -3.04
CA GLN A 574 -13.01 -10.87 -4.12
C GLN A 574 -13.57 -9.45 -4.00
N LEU A 575 -12.77 -8.44 -4.34
CA LEU A 575 -13.21 -7.04 -4.37
C LEU A 575 -14.37 -6.85 -5.33
N MET A 576 -15.32 -5.99 -4.94
CA MET A 576 -16.32 -5.49 -5.88
C MET A 576 -15.66 -4.44 -6.80
N THR A 577 -15.96 -4.53 -8.09
CA THR A 577 -15.56 -3.56 -9.12
C THR A 577 -16.73 -3.31 -10.07
N GLY A 578 -16.65 -2.23 -10.85
CA GLY A 578 -17.69 -1.85 -11.82
C GLY A 578 -19.08 -1.67 -11.18
N GLU A 579 -20.12 -2.03 -11.93
CA GLU A 579 -21.52 -1.84 -11.54
C GLU A 579 -21.85 -2.38 -10.13
N ARG A 580 -21.31 -3.54 -9.76
CA ARG A 580 -21.56 -4.11 -8.42
C ARG A 580 -21.03 -3.21 -7.30
N ARG A 581 -19.84 -2.63 -7.50
CA ARG A 581 -19.26 -1.67 -6.54
C ARG A 581 -20.10 -0.40 -6.50
N ASP A 582 -20.52 0.10 -7.65
CA ASP A 582 -21.27 1.35 -7.75
C ASP A 582 -22.65 1.22 -7.09
N GLU A 583 -23.34 0.10 -7.27
CA GLU A 583 -24.58 -0.24 -6.56
C GLU A 583 -24.37 -0.29 -5.05
N PHE A 584 -23.31 -0.97 -4.60
CA PHE A 584 -23.00 -1.08 -3.18
C PHE A 584 -22.69 0.28 -2.56
N MET A 585 -21.86 1.09 -3.22
CA MET A 585 -21.50 2.43 -2.74
C MET A 585 -22.69 3.37 -2.75
N LYS A 586 -23.57 3.28 -3.75
CA LYS A 586 -24.83 4.03 -3.79
C LYS A 586 -25.71 3.66 -2.59
N TRP A 587 -25.92 2.37 -2.35
CA TRP A 587 -26.68 1.92 -1.19
C TRP A 587 -26.06 2.42 0.12
N MET A 588 -24.72 2.34 0.25
CA MET A 588 -24.03 2.82 1.44
C MET A 588 -24.26 4.32 1.67
N SER A 589 -24.13 5.14 0.62
CA SER A 589 -24.37 6.59 0.69
C SER A 589 -25.81 6.95 1.04
N GLU A 590 -26.79 6.21 0.51
CA GLU A 590 -28.22 6.50 0.73
C GLU A 590 -28.71 6.10 2.13
N ASN A 591 -28.06 5.13 2.77
CA ASN A 591 -28.51 4.57 4.06
C ASN A 591 -27.66 5.04 5.25
N SER A 592 -26.50 5.66 5.00
CA SER A 592 -25.59 6.13 6.05
C SER A 592 -25.93 7.53 6.56
N ARG A 593 -25.63 7.78 7.84
CA ARG A 593 -25.80 9.07 8.52
C ARG A 593 -24.45 9.80 8.60
N LEU A 594 -24.10 10.57 7.58
CA LEU A 594 -22.73 11.05 7.38
C LEU A 594 -22.41 12.44 7.96
N ASP A 595 -23.32 13.05 8.73
CA ASP A 595 -23.13 14.38 9.36
C ASP A 595 -22.67 15.47 8.35
N GLY A 596 -23.38 15.57 7.22
CA GLY A 596 -23.08 16.51 6.14
C GLY A 596 -21.89 16.14 5.24
N ARG A 597 -21.23 15.00 5.49
CA ARG A 597 -20.13 14.47 4.66
C ARG A 597 -20.68 13.54 3.57
N THR A 598 -19.81 13.17 2.63
CA THR A 598 -20.12 12.31 1.49
C THR A 598 -19.19 11.09 1.46
N ILE A 599 -19.66 10.01 0.85
CA ILE A 599 -18.80 8.91 0.42
C ILE A 599 -18.45 9.17 -1.05
N GLU A 600 -17.24 9.67 -1.29
CA GLU A 600 -16.75 9.96 -2.64
C GLU A 600 -15.75 8.89 -3.05
N ASP A 601 -16.11 8.08 -4.05
CA ASP A 601 -15.34 6.92 -4.50
C ASP A 601 -14.93 5.98 -3.33
N GLY A 602 -15.81 5.80 -2.36
CA GLY A 602 -15.54 5.00 -1.16
C GLY A 602 -14.65 5.68 -0.11
N LYS A 603 -14.32 6.97 -0.26
CA LYS A 603 -13.60 7.76 0.75
C LYS A 603 -14.58 8.60 1.58
N ILE A 604 -14.34 8.68 2.88
CA ILE A 604 -15.01 9.59 3.81
C ILE A 604 -13.92 10.46 4.43
N ALA A 605 -13.95 11.77 4.19
CA ALA A 605 -13.07 12.71 4.89
C ALA A 605 -13.65 13.01 6.28
N LEU A 606 -12.81 12.98 7.33
CA LEU A 606 -13.20 13.14 8.74
C LEU A 606 -12.54 14.36 9.39
#